data_AF-A0A7W0F190-F1
#
_entry.id   AF-A0A7W0F190-F1
#
_cell.length_a   1.000
_cell.length_b   1.000
_cell.length_c   1.000
_cell.angle_alpha   90.00
_cell.angle_beta   90.00
_cell.angle_gamma   90.00
#
_symmetry.space_group_name_H-M   'P 1'
#
loop_
_entity.id
_entity.type
_entity.pdbx_description
1 polymer ?
#
loop_
_entity_poly.entity_id
_entity_poly.type
_entity_poly.pdbx_seq_one_letter_code
_entity_poly.pdbx_strand_id
1 'polypeptide(L)'
;MAYNKIQFEALIRRVLAKMEKYVPKVNSPSALNLLLGTAAVESEFGTFLQQLDNGPGLGPFQMEPNTEADNWLNYIQFRKPLKECLYDLCEATGPQPEKLETDLVYAIAMARIKYLRANGNIPASDNVSGLAVYWKVHYNTVKGKGRVEDFIRKYNAFVVGV
;
A
#
# COMPACT_ATOMS: atom_id res chain seq x y z
N MET A 1 16.86 0.94 8.97
CA MET A 1 16.32 -0.09 9.89
C MET A 1 14.92 -0.42 9.40
N ALA A 2 14.63 -1.69 9.13
CA ALA A 2 13.31 -2.13 8.66
C ALA A 2 12.33 -2.32 9.83
N TYR A 3 11.04 -2.10 9.60
CA TYR A 3 10.01 -2.58 10.52
C TYR A 3 10.04 -4.11 10.61
N ASN A 4 9.81 -4.63 11.82
CA ASN A 4 9.69 -6.06 12.02
C ASN A 4 8.49 -6.62 11.23
N LYS A 5 8.73 -7.63 10.39
CA LYS A 5 7.73 -8.24 9.51
C LYS A 5 6.46 -8.67 10.25
N ILE A 6 6.59 -9.36 11.38
CA ILE A 6 5.44 -9.90 12.14
C ILE A 6 4.58 -8.76 12.68
N GLN A 7 5.20 -7.74 13.26
CA GLN A 7 4.50 -6.57 13.79
C GLN A 7 3.85 -5.74 12.68
N PHE A 8 4.54 -5.56 11.55
CA PHE A 8 4.04 -4.81 10.40
C PHE A 8 2.85 -5.53 9.74
N GLU A 9 2.93 -6.85 9.55
CA GLU A 9 1.82 -7.67 9.09
C GLU A 9 0.61 -7.56 10.03
N ALA A 10 0.83 -7.67 11.34
CA ALA A 10 -0.23 -7.53 12.33
C ALA A 10 -0.90 -6.14 12.26
N LEU A 11 -0.13 -5.08 12.00
CA LEU A 11 -0.66 -3.74 11.79
C LEU A 11 -1.53 -3.68 10.52
N ILE A 12 -1.03 -4.17 9.37
CA ILE A 12 -1.82 -4.20 8.12
C ILE A 12 -3.13 -4.96 8.33
N ARG A 13 -3.10 -6.12 8.99
CA ARG A 13 -4.31 -6.90 9.30
C ARG A 13 -5.32 -6.08 10.12
N ARG A 14 -4.86 -5.35 11.15
CA ARG A 14 -5.74 -4.49 11.95
C ARG A 14 -6.34 -3.35 11.13
N VAL A 15 -5.55 -2.71 10.27
CA VAL A 15 -6.04 -1.62 9.40
C VAL A 15 -7.08 -2.14 8.42
N LEU A 16 -6.78 -3.23 7.68
CA LEU A 16 -7.72 -3.83 6.73
C LEU A 16 -9.01 -4.30 7.41
N ALA A 17 -8.93 -4.90 8.59
CA ALA A 17 -10.11 -5.32 9.34
C ALA A 17 -10.99 -4.15 9.79
N LYS A 18 -10.39 -3.00 10.13
CA LYS A 18 -11.14 -1.78 10.42
C LYS A 18 -11.77 -1.20 9.15
N MET A 19 -11.02 -1.16 8.03
CA MET A 19 -11.55 -0.67 6.75
C MET A 19 -12.74 -1.50 6.25
N GLU A 20 -12.73 -2.82 6.47
CA GLU A 20 -13.81 -3.74 6.05
C GLU A 20 -15.17 -3.38 6.66
N LYS A 21 -15.20 -2.71 7.81
CA LYS A 21 -16.46 -2.22 8.42
C LYS A 21 -17.16 -1.15 7.59
N TYR A 22 -16.43 -0.45 6.72
CA TYR A 22 -16.93 0.65 5.89
C TYR A 22 -16.98 0.28 4.41
N VAL A 23 -16.02 -0.52 3.95
CA VAL A 23 -15.87 -0.93 2.55
C VAL A 23 -15.83 -2.44 2.45
N PRO A 24 -16.92 -3.09 2.01
CA PRO A 24 -16.95 -4.54 1.85
C PRO A 24 -15.87 -5.05 0.90
N LYS A 25 -15.31 -6.22 1.23
CA LYS A 25 -14.28 -6.95 0.46
C LYS A 25 -12.95 -6.21 0.31
N VAL A 26 -12.66 -5.22 1.14
CA VAL A 26 -11.35 -4.55 1.17
C VAL A 26 -10.28 -5.44 1.79
N ASN A 27 -10.66 -6.32 2.72
CA ASN A 27 -9.77 -7.22 3.43
C ASN A 27 -9.81 -8.64 2.85
N SER A 28 -8.64 -9.13 2.43
CA SER A 28 -8.46 -10.52 1.99
C SER A 28 -7.01 -10.95 2.18
N PRO A 29 -6.71 -12.25 2.22
CA PRO A 29 -5.33 -12.74 2.21
C PRO A 29 -4.51 -12.18 1.03
N SER A 30 -5.14 -12.05 -0.15
CA SER A 30 -4.49 -11.46 -1.32
C SER A 30 -4.17 -9.98 -1.13
N ALA A 31 -5.08 -9.20 -0.54
CA ALA A 31 -4.83 -7.78 -0.26
C ALA A 31 -3.69 -7.59 0.75
N LEU A 32 -3.64 -8.45 1.79
CA LEU A 32 -2.55 -8.44 2.76
C LEU A 32 -1.20 -8.75 2.11
N ASN A 33 -1.11 -9.86 1.37
CA ASN A 33 0.15 -10.27 0.74
C ASN A 33 0.61 -9.25 -0.32
N LEU A 34 -0.33 -8.65 -1.05
CA LEU A 34 -0.02 -7.57 -1.99
C LEU A 34 0.58 -6.35 -1.27
N LEU A 35 0.01 -5.92 -0.13
CA LEU A 35 0.54 -4.79 0.65
C LEU A 35 1.91 -5.12 1.27
N LEU A 36 2.10 -6.33 1.79
CA LEU A 36 3.41 -6.77 2.27
C LEU A 36 4.45 -6.74 1.15
N GLY A 37 4.14 -7.30 -0.02
CA GLY A 37 5.03 -7.26 -1.16
C GLY A 37 5.33 -5.84 -1.65
N THR A 38 4.32 -4.96 -1.63
CA THR A 38 4.48 -3.55 -1.98
C THR A 38 5.46 -2.87 -1.01
N ALA A 39 5.26 -3.00 0.31
CA ALA A 39 6.17 -2.38 1.27
C ALA A 39 7.59 -2.97 1.22
N ALA A 40 7.72 -4.26 0.88
CA ALA A 40 9.02 -4.90 0.72
C ALA A 40 9.79 -4.35 -0.49
N VAL A 41 9.14 -4.24 -1.66
CA VAL A 41 9.81 -3.77 -2.88
C VAL A 41 10.06 -2.26 -2.87
N GLU A 42 9.16 -1.47 -2.29
CA GLU A 42 9.24 -0.01 -2.35
C GLU A 42 10.25 0.55 -1.35
N SER A 43 10.36 -0.02 -0.14
CA SER A 43 11.15 0.60 0.94
C SER A 43 11.91 -0.37 1.84
N GLU A 44 11.84 -1.68 1.56
CA GLU A 44 12.33 -2.71 2.48
C GLU A 44 11.71 -2.56 3.88
N PHE A 45 10.37 -2.45 3.92
CA PHE A 45 9.59 -2.20 5.14
C PHE A 45 10.02 -0.94 5.90
N GLY A 46 10.15 0.19 5.21
CA GLY A 46 10.45 1.47 5.81
C GLY A 46 11.92 1.66 6.21
N THR A 47 12.82 0.82 5.70
CA THR A 47 14.27 1.11 5.80
C THR A 47 14.60 2.42 5.11
N PHE A 48 13.90 2.71 4.02
CA PHE A 48 13.96 3.96 3.29
C PHE A 48 12.59 4.65 3.34
N LEU A 49 12.47 5.73 4.10
CA LEU A 49 11.24 6.52 4.17
C LEU A 49 11.12 7.55 3.03
N GLN A 50 12.25 7.85 2.37
CA GLN A 50 12.33 8.69 1.19
C GLN A 50 13.24 8.03 0.15
N GLN A 51 13.03 8.33 -1.13
CA GLN A 51 13.81 7.76 -2.22
C GLN A 51 15.25 8.28 -2.20
N LEU A 52 16.22 7.41 -2.47
CA LEU A 52 17.64 7.77 -2.52
C LEU A 52 18.00 8.65 -3.74
N ASP A 53 17.17 8.66 -4.79
CA ASP A 53 17.34 9.48 -5.98
C ASP A 53 16.59 10.83 -5.91
N ASN A 54 16.23 11.29 -4.71
CA ASN A 54 15.39 12.49 -4.46
C ASN A 54 14.01 12.43 -5.14
N GLY A 55 13.51 11.25 -5.44
CA GLY A 55 12.15 11.07 -5.91
C GLY A 55 11.10 11.36 -4.80
N PRO A 56 9.85 11.66 -5.18
CA PRO A 56 8.83 12.17 -4.25
C PRO A 56 8.14 11.09 -3.42
N GLY A 57 8.54 9.82 -3.51
CA GLY A 57 7.91 8.72 -2.78
C GLY A 57 8.12 8.81 -1.25
N LEU A 58 7.04 8.63 -0.49
CA LEU A 58 7.05 8.75 0.97
C LEU A 58 6.65 7.46 1.69
N GLY A 59 7.33 7.21 2.81
CA GLY A 59 7.02 6.16 3.77
C GLY A 59 7.20 4.73 3.25
N PRO A 60 6.65 3.72 3.95
CA PRO A 60 6.91 2.31 3.65
C PRO A 60 6.41 1.85 2.27
N PHE A 61 5.46 2.56 1.69
CA PHE A 61 4.91 2.22 0.38
C PHE A 61 5.40 3.14 -0.74
N GLN A 62 6.31 4.08 -0.43
CA GLN A 62 6.85 5.10 -1.34
C GLN A 62 5.76 5.74 -2.21
N MET A 63 4.60 6.03 -1.62
CA MET A 63 3.51 6.67 -2.34
C MET A 63 3.89 8.12 -2.61
N GLU A 64 3.76 8.55 -3.86
CA GLU A 64 3.98 9.95 -4.22
C GLU A 64 2.80 10.83 -3.75
N PRO A 65 3.04 12.07 -3.26
CA PRO A 65 2.01 13.05 -2.92
C PRO A 65 0.95 13.26 -4.00
N ASN A 66 1.34 13.27 -5.28
CA ASN A 66 0.38 13.42 -6.38
C ASN A 66 -0.57 12.22 -6.50
N THR A 67 -0.08 11.00 -6.24
CA THR A 67 -0.92 9.79 -6.22
C THR A 67 -1.90 9.82 -5.04
N GLU A 68 -1.43 10.30 -3.88
CA GLU A 68 -2.25 10.48 -2.69
C GLU A 68 -3.36 11.52 -2.92
N ALA A 69 -3.02 12.67 -3.50
CA ALA A 69 -3.99 13.70 -3.84
C ALA A 69 -5.00 13.20 -4.86
N ASP A 70 -4.55 12.45 -5.88
CA ASP A 70 -5.43 11.83 -6.87
C ASP A 70 -6.39 10.79 -6.25
N ASN A 71 -5.94 10.00 -5.26
CA ASN A 71 -6.84 9.13 -4.51
C ASN A 71 -7.96 9.93 -3.81
N TRP A 72 -7.61 11.05 -3.18
CA TRP A 72 -8.58 11.92 -2.51
C TRP A 72 -9.55 12.57 -3.49
N LEU A 73 -8.99 13.27 -4.47
CA LEU A 73 -9.73 14.11 -5.39
C LEU A 73 -10.48 13.31 -6.44
N ASN A 74 -10.09 12.09 -6.79
CA ASN A 74 -10.77 11.37 -7.88
C ASN A 74 -11.46 10.08 -7.42
N TYR A 75 -11.36 9.73 -6.13
CA TYR A 75 -11.96 8.49 -5.64
C TYR A 75 -12.63 8.62 -4.27
N ILE A 76 -11.90 9.09 -3.25
CA ILE A 76 -12.38 9.14 -1.87
C ILE A 76 -13.47 10.21 -1.72
N GLN A 77 -13.34 11.37 -2.37
CA GLN A 77 -14.30 12.48 -2.20
C GLN A 77 -15.75 12.07 -2.52
N PHE A 78 -15.91 11.14 -3.47
CA PHE A 78 -17.20 10.61 -3.95
C PHE A 78 -17.71 9.41 -3.14
N ARG A 79 -16.97 8.92 -2.13
CA ARG A 79 -17.30 7.71 -1.36
C ARG A 79 -17.36 8.05 0.12
N LYS A 80 -18.55 8.42 0.61
CA LYS A 80 -18.80 8.75 2.01
C LYS A 80 -18.23 7.70 3.00
N PRO A 81 -18.42 6.37 2.79
CA PRO A 81 -17.85 5.38 3.70
C PRO A 81 -16.32 5.40 3.78
N LEU A 82 -15.61 5.74 2.69
CA LEU A 82 -14.16 5.86 2.72
C LEU A 82 -13.70 7.10 3.48
N LYS A 83 -14.43 8.23 3.35
CA LYS A 83 -14.14 9.44 4.13
C LYS A 83 -14.30 9.18 5.63
N GLU A 84 -15.40 8.56 6.03
CA GLU A 84 -15.66 8.18 7.43
C GLU A 84 -14.60 7.19 7.94
N CYS A 85 -14.26 6.19 7.12
CA CYS A 85 -13.21 5.23 7.45
C CYS A 85 -11.85 5.89 7.71
N LEU A 86 -11.41 6.82 6.87
CA LEU A 86 -10.13 7.51 7.02
C LEU A 86 -10.14 8.49 8.20
N TYR A 87 -11.27 9.16 8.45
CA TYR A 87 -11.43 9.98 9.64
C TYR A 87 -11.31 9.14 10.93
N ASP A 88 -12.03 8.02 11.01
CA ASP A 88 -12.02 7.16 12.21
C ASP A 88 -10.69 6.42 12.41
N LEU A 89 -9.94 6.17 11.33
CA LEU A 89 -8.65 5.49 11.39
C LEU A 89 -7.50 6.42 11.81
N CYS A 90 -7.50 7.65 11.32
CA CYS A 90 -6.32 8.52 11.34
C CYS A 90 -6.64 10.02 11.20
N GLU A 91 -7.89 10.42 11.45
CA GLU A 91 -8.35 11.82 11.45
C GLU A 91 -8.05 12.56 10.13
N ALA A 92 -8.01 11.82 9.01
CA ALA A 92 -7.72 12.40 7.70
C ALA A 92 -9.02 12.90 7.04
N THR A 93 -9.02 14.17 6.65
CA THR A 93 -10.18 14.86 6.04
C THR A 93 -9.93 15.32 4.59
N GLY A 94 -8.72 15.09 4.07
CA GLY A 94 -8.30 15.45 2.72
C GLY A 94 -6.84 15.05 2.47
N PRO A 95 -6.24 15.50 1.36
CA PRO A 95 -4.83 15.25 1.06
C PRO A 95 -3.90 15.72 2.19
N GLN A 96 -3.07 14.81 2.70
CA GLN A 96 -2.12 15.00 3.81
C GLN A 96 -0.84 14.20 3.51
N PRO A 97 0.00 14.62 2.53
CA PRO A 97 1.15 13.84 2.08
C PRO A 97 2.17 13.54 3.18
N GLU A 98 2.33 14.42 4.16
CA GLU A 98 3.19 14.22 5.33
C GLU A 98 2.79 12.99 6.17
N LYS A 99 1.51 12.61 6.17
CA LYS A 99 1.03 11.41 6.86
C LYS A 99 1.44 10.11 6.15
N LEU A 100 1.82 10.15 4.87
CA LEU A 100 2.35 8.96 4.20
C LEU A 100 3.65 8.48 4.85
N GLU A 101 4.44 9.41 5.41
CA GLU A 101 5.68 9.11 6.12
C GLU A 101 5.46 8.95 7.64
N THR A 102 4.61 9.79 8.23
CA THR A 102 4.49 9.91 9.70
C THR A 102 3.39 9.07 10.34
N ASP A 103 2.41 8.58 9.55
CA ASP A 103 1.30 7.78 10.04
C ASP A 103 1.18 6.47 9.25
N LEU A 104 1.61 5.37 9.87
CA LEU A 104 1.56 4.04 9.25
C LEU A 104 0.13 3.59 8.94
N VAL A 105 -0.86 3.97 9.75
CA VAL A 105 -2.27 3.61 9.48
C VAL A 105 -2.73 4.29 8.20
N TYR A 106 -2.40 5.58 8.06
CA TYR A 106 -2.68 6.34 6.85
C TYR A 106 -1.98 5.76 5.62
N ALA A 107 -0.67 5.50 5.70
CA ALA A 107 0.12 4.95 4.61
C ALA A 107 -0.43 3.60 4.10
N ILE A 108 -0.81 2.70 5.03
CA ILE A 108 -1.44 1.41 4.71
C ILE A 108 -2.79 1.62 4.03
N ALA A 109 -3.64 2.49 4.58
CA ALA A 109 -4.97 2.75 4.04
C ALA A 109 -4.89 3.34 2.62
N MET A 110 -4.01 4.32 2.39
CA MET A 110 -3.80 4.93 1.08
C MET A 110 -3.27 3.92 0.05
N ALA A 111 -2.29 3.09 0.43
CA ALA A 111 -1.80 2.03 -0.44
C ALA A 111 -2.92 1.03 -0.81
N ARG A 112 -3.77 0.65 0.16
CA ARG A 112 -4.91 -0.23 -0.11
C ARG A 112 -5.94 0.42 -1.03
N ILE A 113 -6.24 1.71 -0.82
CA ILE A 113 -7.18 2.48 -1.64
C ILE A 113 -6.69 2.57 -3.08
N LYS A 114 -5.40 2.79 -3.31
CA LYS A 114 -4.82 2.76 -4.67
C LYS A 114 -5.16 1.45 -5.39
N TYR A 115 -5.02 0.32 -4.72
CA TYR A 115 -5.40 -0.98 -5.29
C TYR A 115 -6.91 -1.22 -5.39
N LEU A 116 -7.74 -0.59 -4.54
CA LEU A 116 -9.21 -0.66 -4.67
C LEU A 116 -9.71 0.07 -5.92
N ARG A 117 -8.96 1.08 -6.38
CA ARG A 117 -9.25 1.84 -7.61
C ARG A 117 -8.88 1.07 -8.88
N ALA A 118 -7.99 0.08 -8.76
CA ALA A 118 -7.48 -0.66 -9.89
C ALA A 118 -8.55 -1.61 -10.46
N ASN A 119 -8.59 -1.71 -11.79
CA ASN A 119 -9.42 -2.70 -12.46
C ASN A 119 -8.78 -4.09 -12.36
N GLY A 120 -9.61 -5.12 -12.25
CA GLY A 120 -9.18 -6.51 -12.17
C GLY A 120 -9.18 -7.07 -10.75
N ASN A 121 -9.19 -8.39 -10.65
CA ASN A 121 -9.13 -9.07 -9.36
C ASN A 121 -7.67 -9.18 -8.91
N ILE A 122 -7.44 -8.96 -7.62
CA ILE A 122 -6.13 -9.27 -7.03
C ILE A 122 -5.88 -10.77 -7.20
N PRO A 123 -4.72 -11.19 -7.70
CA PRO A 123 -4.36 -12.60 -7.81
C PRO A 123 -4.44 -13.35 -6.47
N ALA A 124 -4.48 -14.68 -6.55
CA ALA A 124 -4.45 -15.55 -5.37
C ALA A 124 -3.24 -15.22 -4.48
N SER A 125 -3.42 -15.31 -3.15
CA SER A 125 -2.44 -14.83 -2.17
C SER A 125 -1.11 -15.58 -2.20
N ASP A 126 -1.11 -16.82 -2.68
CA ASP A 126 0.05 -17.69 -2.88
C ASP A 126 0.71 -17.52 -4.26
N ASN A 127 0.07 -16.82 -5.20
CA ASN A 127 0.61 -16.52 -6.51
C ASN A 127 1.46 -15.24 -6.49
N VAL A 128 2.67 -15.32 -5.93
CA VAL A 128 3.60 -14.18 -5.80
C VAL A 128 3.91 -13.52 -7.14
N SER A 129 4.09 -14.31 -8.21
CA SER A 129 4.31 -13.77 -9.56
C SER A 129 3.12 -12.97 -10.08
N GLY A 130 1.90 -13.45 -9.82
CA GLY A 130 0.67 -12.70 -10.12
C GLY A 130 0.61 -11.39 -9.34
N LEU A 131 0.88 -11.42 -8.03
CA LEU A 131 0.92 -10.22 -7.19
C LEU A 131 1.96 -9.21 -7.68
N ALA A 132 3.13 -9.67 -8.12
CA ALA A 132 4.19 -8.84 -8.68
C ALA A 132 3.77 -8.14 -9.98
N VAL A 133 3.11 -8.86 -10.90
CA VAL A 133 2.54 -8.28 -12.12
C VAL A 133 1.43 -7.26 -11.76
N TYR A 134 0.57 -7.59 -10.80
CA TYR A 134 -0.49 -6.70 -10.35
C TYR A 134 0.06 -5.40 -9.74
N TRP A 135 1.07 -5.48 -8.87
CA TRP A 135 1.80 -4.31 -8.35
C TRP A 135 2.43 -3.51 -9.50
N LYS A 136 3.07 -4.17 -10.46
CA LYS A 136 3.73 -3.49 -11.58
C LYS A 136 2.75 -2.67 -12.41
N VAL A 137 1.57 -3.22 -12.70
CA VAL A 137 0.55 -2.54 -13.51
C VAL A 137 -0.14 -1.43 -12.73
N HIS A 138 -0.50 -1.67 -11.46
CA HIS A 138 -1.45 -0.81 -10.73
C HIS A 138 -0.82 0.11 -9.68
N TYR A 139 0.38 -0.20 -9.18
CA TYR A 139 1.06 0.60 -8.17
C TYR A 139 2.28 1.33 -8.74
N ASN A 140 3.22 0.57 -9.30
CA ASN A 140 4.42 1.14 -9.93
C ASN A 140 4.12 1.78 -11.29
N THR A 141 3.08 1.28 -11.97
CA THR A 141 2.69 1.61 -13.35
C THR A 141 3.66 1.09 -14.41
N VAL A 142 3.19 0.98 -15.66
CA VAL A 142 4.01 0.55 -16.81
C VAL A 142 5.22 1.46 -17.02
N LYS A 143 5.07 2.78 -16.74
CA LYS A 143 6.16 3.76 -16.87
C LYS A 143 7.10 3.79 -15.67
N GLY A 144 6.71 3.21 -14.53
CA GLY A 144 7.56 3.16 -13.35
C GLY A 144 8.82 2.33 -13.60
N LYS A 145 9.90 2.65 -12.88
CA LYS A 145 11.19 1.96 -13.03
C LYS A 145 11.22 0.55 -12.41
N GLY A 146 10.24 0.22 -11.58
CA GLY A 146 10.18 -1.03 -10.83
C GLY A 146 9.99 -2.24 -11.75
N ARG A 147 10.55 -3.39 -11.37
CA ARG A 147 10.48 -4.62 -12.17
C ARG A 147 9.76 -5.74 -11.41
N VAL A 148 9.08 -6.62 -12.14
CA VAL A 148 8.36 -7.76 -11.55
C VAL A 148 9.31 -8.66 -10.76
N GLU A 149 10.52 -8.84 -11.28
CA GLU A 149 11.58 -9.65 -10.67
C GLU A 149 12.06 -9.05 -9.33
N ASP A 150 12.11 -7.72 -9.23
CA ASP A 150 12.48 -7.04 -7.98
C ASP A 150 11.44 -7.26 -6.90
N PHE A 151 10.15 -7.19 -7.26
CA PHE A 151 9.07 -7.50 -6.33
C PHE A 151 9.19 -8.93 -5.81
N ILE A 152 9.35 -9.91 -6.69
CA ILE A 152 9.45 -11.33 -6.29
C ILE A 152 10.66 -11.54 -5.37
N ARG A 153 11.83 -11.00 -5.75
CA ARG A 153 13.06 -11.09 -4.96
C ARG A 153 12.89 -10.49 -3.56
N LYS A 154 12.33 -9.27 -3.46
CA LYS A 154 12.11 -8.59 -2.18
C LYS A 154 11.01 -9.26 -1.37
N TYR A 155 9.97 -9.77 -2.00
CA TYR A 155 8.95 -10.56 -1.33
C TYR A 155 9.54 -11.79 -0.64
N ASN A 156 10.37 -12.56 -1.36
CA ASN A 156 11.02 -13.74 -0.78
C ASN A 156 11.94 -13.37 0.38
N ALA A 157 12.78 -12.35 0.22
CA ALA A 157 13.72 -11.93 1.25
C ALA A 157 13.04 -11.37 2.52
N PHE A 158 11.99 -10.54 2.37
CA PHE A 158 11.40 -9.79 3.49
C PHE A 158 10.09 -10.38 4.02
N VAL A 159 9.30 -11.04 3.18
CA VAL A 159 7.98 -11.58 3.55
C VAL A 159 8.07 -13.06 3.88
N VAL A 160 8.79 -13.85 3.07
CA VAL A 160 8.95 -15.30 3.29
C VAL A 160 10.14 -15.58 4.22
N GLY A 161 11.23 -14.84 4.05
CA GLY A 161 12.48 -15.02 4.80
C GLY A 161 13.39 -16.12 4.23
N VAL A 162 13.43 -16.25 2.89
CA VAL A 162 14.26 -17.23 2.15
C VAL A 162 15.14 -16.55 1.11
#